data_AF-A0A7X1U0I0-F1
#
_entry.id   AF-A0A7X1U0I0-F1
#
_cell.length_a   1.000
_cell.length_b   1.000
_cell.length_c   1.000
_cell.angle_alpha   90.00
_cell.angle_beta   90.00
_cell.angle_gamma   90.00
#
_symmetry.space_group_name_H-M   'P 1'
#
loop_
_entity.id
_entity.type
_entity.pdbx_description
1 polymer ?
#
loop_
_entity_poly.entity_id
_entity_poly.type
_entity_poly.pdbx_seq_one_letter_code
_entity_poly.pdbx_strand_id
1 'polypeptide(L)'
;MPRIILDFDPPAGEATAEGFTSATEDLVYFLSWAYSARYGASHELTAASMVLKTMGVDLQPLLTFADRNAEDPADEDALERAWQDAEPLAACCRAVVSALRGDPRFAGVLAEYPNLAGNIEELGLIAAAAAERDIRIRVTYELEDEA
;
A
#
# COMPACT_ATOMS: atom_id res chain seq x y z
N MET A 1 14.98 -3.29 -7.66
CA MET A 1 13.87 -2.32 -7.53
C MET A 1 12.93 -2.74 -6.41
N PRO A 2 12.40 -1.79 -5.62
CA PRO A 2 11.47 -2.09 -4.55
C PRO A 2 10.17 -2.71 -5.07
N ARG A 3 9.61 -3.68 -4.35
CA ARG A 3 8.34 -4.32 -4.70
C ARG A 3 7.46 -4.60 -3.49
N ILE A 4 6.15 -4.61 -3.70
CA ILE A 4 5.16 -5.04 -2.70
C ILE A 4 5.00 -6.56 -2.75
N ILE A 5 4.91 -7.17 -1.57
CA ILE A 5 4.62 -8.59 -1.39
C ILE A 5 3.45 -8.72 -0.41
N LEU A 6 2.50 -9.58 -0.76
CA LEU A 6 1.29 -9.82 0.03
C LEU A 6 1.35 -11.22 0.62
N ASP A 7 1.23 -11.31 1.93
CA ASP A 7 1.00 -12.58 2.64
C ASP A 7 -0.47 -12.64 3.10
N PHE A 8 -1.00 -13.85 3.22
CA PHE A 8 -2.40 -14.12 3.58
C PHE A 8 -2.51 -15.14 4.71
N ASP A 9 -3.47 -14.93 5.62
CA ASP A 9 -3.79 -15.86 6.70
C ASP A 9 -5.31 -16.10 6.80
N PRO A 10 -5.80 -17.32 6.53
CA PRO A 10 -5.03 -18.48 6.06
C PRO A 10 -4.44 -18.23 4.65
N PRO A 11 -3.41 -19.01 4.23
CA PRO A 11 -2.82 -18.87 2.91
C PRO A 11 -3.89 -18.89 1.81
N ALA A 12 -3.87 -17.84 1.00
CA ALA A 12 -4.68 -17.68 -0.19
C ALA A 12 -4.45 -18.86 -1.17
N GLY A 13 -5.52 -19.56 -1.56
CA GLY A 13 -5.46 -20.47 -2.72
C GLY A 13 -5.22 -19.70 -4.02
N GLU A 14 -5.02 -20.41 -5.14
CA GLU A 14 -4.67 -19.83 -6.46
C GLU A 14 -5.50 -18.59 -6.86
N ALA A 15 -6.80 -18.58 -6.53
CA ALA A 15 -7.73 -17.50 -6.86
C ALA A 15 -7.49 -16.15 -6.14
N THR A 16 -6.60 -16.10 -5.15
CA THR A 16 -6.16 -14.90 -4.40
C THR A 16 -4.65 -14.70 -4.49
N ALA A 17 -3.95 -15.64 -5.14
CA ALA A 17 -2.49 -15.66 -5.28
C ALA A 17 -2.00 -14.93 -6.53
N GLU A 18 -2.91 -14.43 -7.39
CA GLU A 18 -2.55 -13.51 -8.46
C GLU A 18 -2.06 -12.20 -7.81
N GLY A 19 -0.73 -12.05 -7.76
CA GLY A 19 -0.08 -10.82 -7.31
C GLY A 19 -0.31 -9.67 -8.29
N PHE A 20 0.40 -8.57 -8.07
CA PHE A 20 0.31 -7.39 -8.93
C PHE A 20 0.66 -7.71 -10.38
N THR A 21 -0.14 -7.19 -11.31
CA THR A 21 0.03 -7.33 -12.77
C THR A 21 1.07 -6.37 -13.36
N SER A 22 1.53 -5.42 -12.55
CA SER A 22 2.53 -4.41 -12.91
C SER A 22 3.58 -4.25 -11.81
N ALA A 23 4.68 -3.56 -12.14
CA ALA A 23 5.70 -3.23 -11.14
C ALA A 23 5.10 -2.31 -10.07
N THR A 24 5.57 -2.46 -8.83
CA THR A 24 4.96 -1.85 -7.64
C THR A 24 5.84 -0.81 -6.95
N GLU A 25 6.93 -0.36 -7.61
CA GLU A 25 7.84 0.64 -7.03
C GLU A 25 7.12 1.92 -6.63
N ASP A 26 6.18 2.40 -7.45
CA ASP A 26 5.40 3.62 -7.22
C ASP A 26 4.58 3.51 -5.93
N LEU A 27 4.01 2.32 -5.68
CA LEU A 27 3.28 2.03 -4.46
C LEU A 27 4.23 1.99 -3.26
N VAL A 28 5.38 1.34 -3.36
CA VAL A 28 6.38 1.34 -2.27
C VAL A 28 6.81 2.76 -1.94
N TYR A 29 7.12 3.59 -2.95
CA TYR A 29 7.50 4.98 -2.77
C TYR A 29 6.39 5.80 -2.11
N PHE A 30 5.15 5.65 -2.57
CA PHE A 30 4.02 6.34 -1.96
C PHE A 30 3.85 5.96 -0.49
N LEU A 31 3.85 4.67 -0.14
CA LEU A 31 3.73 4.21 1.24
C LEU A 31 4.86 4.76 2.13
N SER A 32 6.10 4.67 1.64
CA SER A 32 7.29 5.14 2.35
C SER A 32 7.25 6.64 2.64
N TRP A 33 6.91 7.47 1.65
CA TRP A 33 6.81 8.91 1.81
C TRP A 33 5.58 9.33 2.61
N ALA A 34 4.43 8.70 2.39
CA ALA A 34 3.20 8.96 3.13
C ALA A 34 3.34 8.62 4.63
N TYR A 35 4.06 7.54 4.95
CA TYR A 35 4.43 7.20 6.32
C TYR A 35 5.39 8.24 6.90
N SER A 36 6.40 8.64 6.12
CA SER A 36 7.42 9.62 6.52
C SER A 36 6.87 11.03 6.72
N ALA A 37 5.66 11.33 6.23
CA ALA A 37 4.96 12.59 6.43
C ALA A 37 4.92 13.02 7.91
N ARG A 38 4.74 12.06 8.82
CA ARG A 38 4.67 12.32 10.27
C ARG A 38 6.00 12.79 10.88
N TYR A 39 7.10 12.61 10.15
CA TYR A 39 8.44 13.03 10.54
C TYR A 39 8.89 14.31 9.81
N GLY A 40 8.00 14.98 9.07
CA GLY A 40 8.29 16.24 8.39
C GLY A 40 9.01 16.09 7.03
N ALA A 41 8.94 14.91 6.41
CA ALA A 41 9.50 14.68 5.08
C ALA A 41 8.92 15.66 4.04
N SER A 42 9.79 16.23 3.21
CA SER A 42 9.41 17.18 2.15
C SER A 42 9.56 16.50 0.79
N HIS A 43 8.55 15.73 0.42
CA HIS A 43 8.45 15.03 -0.88
C HIS A 43 7.04 15.24 -1.46
N GLU A 44 6.89 15.17 -2.78
CA GLU A 44 5.57 15.39 -3.41
C GLU A 44 4.55 14.31 -3.04
N LEU A 45 4.99 13.05 -2.87
CA LEU A 45 4.14 11.95 -2.38
C LEU A 45 3.70 12.18 -0.92
N THR A 46 4.55 12.81 -0.10
CA THR A 46 4.14 13.30 1.22
C THR A 46 3.02 14.32 1.08
N ALA A 47 3.19 15.33 0.22
CA ALA A 47 2.17 16.36 -0.01
C ALA A 47 0.86 15.75 -0.52
N ALA A 48 0.92 14.80 -1.45
CA ALA A 48 -0.23 14.06 -1.96
C ALA A 48 -0.97 13.31 -0.84
N SER A 49 -0.24 12.61 0.04
CA SER A 49 -0.82 11.92 1.19
C SER A 49 -1.53 12.88 2.16
N MET A 50 -0.97 14.08 2.36
CA MET A 50 -1.59 15.11 3.20
C MET A 50 -2.86 15.66 2.55
N VAL A 51 -2.87 15.88 1.23
CA VAL A 51 -4.09 16.28 0.51
C VAL A 51 -5.17 15.21 0.65
N LEU A 52 -4.85 13.93 0.48
CA LEU A 52 -5.80 12.82 0.71
C LEU A 52 -6.41 12.86 2.12
N LYS A 53 -5.60 13.11 3.15
CA LYS A 53 -6.09 13.29 4.53
C LYS A 53 -7.02 14.50 4.67
N THR A 54 -6.72 15.63 4.02
CA THR A 54 -7.63 16.81 4.03
C THR A 54 -8.96 16.54 3.33
N MET A 55 -9.01 15.55 2.43
CA MET A 55 -10.23 15.08 1.77
C MET A 55 -11.01 14.07 2.62
N GLY A 56 -10.55 13.78 3.84
CA GLY A 56 -11.19 12.83 4.76
C GLY A 56 -10.88 11.37 4.47
N VAL A 57 -9.87 11.07 3.64
CA VAL A 57 -9.43 9.69 3.40
C VAL A 57 -8.60 9.21 4.60
N ASP A 58 -9.06 8.15 5.26
CA ASP A 58 -8.26 7.46 6.26
C ASP A 58 -7.21 6.59 5.55
N LEU A 59 -5.94 6.96 5.72
CA LEU A 59 -4.81 6.25 5.12
C LEU A 59 -4.24 5.16 6.03
N GLN A 60 -4.74 5.00 7.26
CA GLN A 60 -4.16 4.05 8.22
C GLN A 60 -4.02 2.63 7.64
N PRO A 61 -5.01 2.05 6.94
CA PRO A 61 -4.89 0.68 6.44
C PRO A 61 -3.75 0.52 5.43
N LEU A 62 -3.58 1.49 4.52
CA LEU A 62 -2.45 1.52 3.59
C LEU A 62 -1.11 1.73 4.31
N LEU A 63 -1.10 2.51 5.38
CA LEU A 63 0.10 2.77 6.20
C LEU A 63 0.39 1.68 7.25
N THR A 64 -0.36 0.57 7.21
CA THR A 64 -0.08 -0.66 7.97
C THR A 64 0.70 -1.62 7.08
N PHE A 65 2.00 -1.38 6.97
CA PHE A 65 2.92 -2.15 6.15
C PHE A 65 4.27 -2.25 6.86
N ALA A 66 5.09 -3.23 6.47
CA ALA A 66 6.41 -3.47 7.06
C ALA A 66 7.44 -3.88 6.00
N ASP A 67 8.70 -3.79 6.36
CA ASP A 67 9.76 -4.46 5.61
C ASP A 67 9.56 -5.98 5.71
N ARG A 68 9.73 -6.70 4.59
CA ARG A 68 9.67 -8.16 4.58
C ARG A 68 10.88 -8.78 5.26
N ASN A 69 12.05 -8.15 5.11
CA ASN A 69 13.32 -8.66 5.60
C ASN A 69 13.60 -8.06 6.97
N ALA A 70 12.96 -8.59 8.02
CA ALA A 70 13.20 -8.12 9.38
C ALA A 70 14.67 -8.36 9.78
N GLU A 71 15.40 -7.29 10.11
CA GLU A 71 16.81 -7.36 10.48
C GLU A 71 17.03 -7.38 11.99
N ASP A 72 16.06 -6.84 12.74
CA ASP A 72 16.10 -6.73 14.19
C ASP A 72 14.74 -7.01 14.86
N PRO A 73 14.69 -7.16 16.21
CA PRO A 73 13.45 -7.46 16.91
C PRO A 73 12.35 -6.40 16.76
N ALA A 74 12.69 -5.13 16.47
CA ALA A 74 11.70 -4.09 16.23
C ALA A 74 11.04 -4.26 14.85
N ASP A 75 11.80 -4.72 13.85
CA ASP A 75 11.26 -5.06 12.54
C ASP A 75 10.37 -6.32 12.61
N GLU A 76 10.77 -7.34 13.38
CA GLU A 76 9.92 -8.52 13.63
C GLU A 76 8.57 -8.13 14.24
N ASP A 77 8.60 -7.25 15.24
CA ASP A 77 7.41 -6.69 15.87
C ASP A 77 6.55 -5.89 14.89
N ALA A 78 7.15 -5.11 14.00
CA ALA A 78 6.45 -4.35 12.98
C ALA A 78 5.80 -5.28 11.94
N LEU A 79 6.52 -6.31 11.51
CA LEU A 79 6.06 -7.32 10.57
C LEU A 79 4.89 -8.13 11.12
N GLU A 80 4.89 -8.47 12.41
CA GLU A 80 3.74 -9.13 13.06
C GLU A 80 2.52 -8.20 13.15
N ARG A 81 2.75 -6.92 13.47
CA ARG A 81 1.67 -5.92 13.54
C ARG A 81 1.11 -5.50 12.18
N ALA A 82 1.79 -5.83 11.08
CA ALA A 82 1.34 -5.52 9.73
C ALA A 82 0.18 -6.43 9.24
N TRP A 83 -0.13 -7.50 9.98
CA TRP A 83 -1.33 -8.30 9.71
C TRP A 83 -2.60 -7.52 10.04
N GLN A 84 -3.48 -7.37 9.04
CA GLN A 84 -4.71 -6.59 9.15
C GLN A 84 -5.90 -7.29 8.50
N ASP A 85 -7.10 -6.86 8.88
CA ASP A 85 -8.33 -7.26 8.21
C ASP A 85 -8.35 -6.66 6.79
N ALA A 86 -8.79 -7.44 5.81
CA ALA A 86 -8.71 -7.03 4.42
C ALA A 86 -9.80 -6.02 4.01
N GLU A 87 -10.97 -6.01 4.67
CA GLU A 87 -12.07 -5.10 4.33
C GLU A 87 -11.70 -3.61 4.51
N PRO A 88 -11.13 -3.17 5.66
CA PRO A 88 -10.66 -1.79 5.82
C PRO A 88 -9.62 -1.37 4.77
N LEU A 89 -8.70 -2.27 4.42
CA LEU A 89 -7.70 -2.02 3.38
C LEU A 89 -8.36 -1.82 2.01
N ALA A 90 -9.29 -2.69 1.63
CA ALA A 90 -10.03 -2.57 0.38
C ALA A 90 -10.80 -1.24 0.29
N ALA A 91 -11.47 -0.84 1.37
CA ALA A 91 -12.19 0.44 1.44
C ALA A 91 -11.25 1.64 1.33
N CYS A 92 -10.11 1.60 2.03
CA CYS A 92 -9.06 2.61 1.96
C CYS A 92 -8.54 2.79 0.53
N CYS A 93 -8.16 1.69 -0.14
CA CYS A 93 -7.70 1.70 -1.53
C CYS A 93 -8.72 2.32 -2.48
N ARG A 94 -10.00 1.94 -2.39
CA ARG A 94 -11.07 2.53 -3.22
C ARG A 94 -11.20 4.04 -3.01
N ALA A 95 -11.16 4.50 -1.75
CA ALA A 95 -11.25 5.91 -1.43
C ALA A 95 -10.05 6.70 -2.00
N VAL A 96 -8.83 6.16 -1.86
CA VAL A 96 -7.62 6.77 -2.41
C VAL A 96 -7.68 6.84 -3.94
N VAL A 97 -8.01 5.74 -4.63
CA VAL A 97 -8.11 5.72 -6.09
C VAL A 97 -9.16 6.71 -6.60
N SER A 98 -10.32 6.77 -5.94
CA SER A 98 -11.37 7.73 -6.26
C SER A 98 -10.87 9.18 -6.12
N ALA A 99 -10.10 9.47 -5.08
CA ALA A 99 -9.55 10.81 -4.86
C ALA A 99 -8.45 11.15 -5.89
N LEU A 100 -7.50 10.23 -6.12
CA LEU A 100 -6.40 10.40 -7.07
C LEU A 100 -6.91 10.67 -8.48
N ARG A 101 -7.90 9.91 -8.95
CA ARG A 101 -8.47 10.06 -10.30
C ARG A 101 -9.50 11.19 -10.41
N GLY A 102 -10.14 11.54 -9.31
CA GLY A 102 -11.24 12.52 -9.28
C GLY A 102 -10.81 13.97 -9.07
N ASP A 103 -9.60 14.22 -8.57
CA ASP A 103 -9.13 15.56 -8.21
C ASP A 103 -7.91 15.99 -9.07
N PRO A 104 -8.01 17.10 -9.83
CA PRO A 104 -6.93 17.59 -10.69
C PRO A 104 -5.62 17.89 -9.97
N ARG A 105 -5.63 18.10 -8.65
CA ARG A 105 -4.41 18.35 -7.86
C ARG A 105 -3.43 17.18 -7.92
N PHE A 106 -3.90 15.97 -8.20
CA PHE A 106 -3.04 14.78 -8.31
C PHE A 106 -2.49 14.54 -9.72
N ALA A 107 -2.86 15.34 -10.73
CA ALA A 107 -2.45 15.11 -12.11
C ALA A 107 -0.92 15.10 -12.30
N GLY A 108 -0.19 15.96 -11.58
CA GLY A 108 1.28 15.97 -11.61
C GLY A 108 1.88 14.70 -11.02
N VAL A 109 1.40 14.30 -9.84
CA VAL A 109 1.84 13.08 -9.17
C VAL A 109 1.55 11.85 -10.02
N LEU A 110 0.36 11.75 -10.62
CA LEU A 110 0.02 10.61 -11.49
C LEU A 110 0.79 10.59 -12.82
N ALA A 111 1.36 11.72 -13.25
CA ALA A 111 2.24 11.74 -14.41
C ALA A 111 3.66 11.24 -14.06
N GLU A 112 4.13 11.52 -12.84
CA GLU A 112 5.45 11.08 -12.36
C GLU A 112 5.46 9.63 -11.86
N TYR A 113 4.34 9.18 -11.26
CA TYR A 113 4.14 7.81 -10.77
C TYR A 113 2.95 7.15 -11.48
N PRO A 114 3.13 6.74 -12.76
CA PRO A 114 2.03 6.30 -13.61
C PRO A 114 1.36 5.00 -13.13
N ASN A 115 2.07 4.16 -12.38
CA ASN A 115 1.52 2.90 -11.88
C ASN A 115 0.80 3.08 -10.54
N LEU A 116 1.02 4.18 -9.82
CA LEU A 116 0.52 4.39 -8.45
C LEU A 116 -0.98 4.12 -8.30
N ALA A 117 -1.81 4.78 -9.12
CA ALA A 117 -3.26 4.60 -9.03
C ALA A 117 -3.70 3.18 -9.42
N GLY A 118 -3.01 2.55 -10.39
CA GLY A 118 -3.27 1.17 -10.80
C GLY A 118 -2.90 0.18 -9.71
N ASN A 119 -1.73 0.34 -9.09
CA ASN A 119 -1.28 -0.52 -8.00
C ASN A 119 -2.21 -0.41 -6.78
N ILE A 120 -2.62 0.80 -6.38
CA ILE A 120 -3.55 0.96 -5.25
C ILE A 120 -4.92 0.33 -5.57
N GLU A 121 -5.40 0.47 -6.81
CA GLU A 121 -6.64 -0.17 -7.25
C GLU A 121 -6.55 -1.69 -7.19
N GLU A 122 -5.46 -2.26 -7.72
CA GLU A 122 -5.20 -3.69 -7.70
C GLU A 122 -5.07 -4.24 -6.27
N LEU A 123 -4.34 -3.56 -5.39
CA LEU A 123 -4.29 -3.89 -3.96
C LEU A 123 -5.70 -3.88 -3.34
N GLY A 124 -6.52 -2.89 -3.70
CA GLY A 124 -7.91 -2.81 -3.25
C GLY A 124 -8.78 -3.97 -3.72
N LEU A 125 -8.58 -4.45 -4.95
CA LEU A 125 -9.28 -5.63 -5.50
C LEU A 125 -8.83 -6.92 -4.80
N ILE A 126 -7.53 -7.10 -4.59
CA ILE A 126 -6.98 -8.26 -3.88
C ILE A 126 -7.50 -8.28 -2.44
N ALA A 127 -7.46 -7.14 -1.74
CA ALA A 127 -7.99 -7.01 -0.39
C ALA A 127 -9.51 -7.27 -0.32
N ALA A 128 -10.28 -6.84 -1.32
CA ALA A 128 -11.70 -7.13 -1.38
C ALA A 128 -11.97 -8.64 -1.53
N ALA A 129 -11.23 -9.34 -2.40
CA ALA A 129 -11.35 -10.77 -2.59
C ALA A 129 -10.94 -11.59 -1.34
N ALA A 130 -9.94 -11.11 -0.59
CA ALA A 130 -9.56 -11.69 0.70
C ALA A 130 -10.64 -11.46 1.77
N ALA A 131 -11.25 -10.27 1.81
CA ALA A 131 -12.32 -9.92 2.74
C ALA A 131 -13.57 -10.80 2.55
N GLU A 132 -13.94 -11.12 1.31
CA GLU A 132 -15.07 -12.03 1.00
C GLU A 132 -14.90 -13.45 1.61
N ARG A 133 -13.68 -13.79 2.04
CA ARG A 133 -13.30 -15.11 2.55
C ARG A 133 -12.83 -15.06 4.00
N ASP A 134 -12.99 -13.93 4.69
CA ASP A 134 -12.46 -13.69 6.04
C ASP A 134 -10.95 -13.97 6.16
N ILE A 135 -10.19 -13.67 5.10
CA ILE A 135 -8.73 -13.83 5.05
C ILE A 135 -8.06 -12.52 5.48
N ARG A 136 -7.13 -12.60 6.44
CA ARG A 136 -6.26 -11.49 6.82
C ARG A 136 -5.16 -11.31 5.79
N ILE A 137 -4.72 -10.08 5.61
CA ILE A 137 -3.68 -9.71 4.66
C ILE A 137 -2.55 -9.00 5.40
N ARG A 138 -1.32 -9.22 4.95
CA ARG A 138 -0.16 -8.45 5.36
C ARG A 138 0.51 -7.87 4.13
N VAL A 139 0.67 -6.55 4.14
CA VAL A 139 1.36 -5.81 3.09
C VAL A 139 2.80 -5.60 3.52
N THR A 140 3.74 -6.13 2.73
CA THR A 140 5.17 -5.94 2.94
C THR A 140 5.82 -5.34 1.72
N TYR A 141 6.99 -4.73 1.89
CA TYR A 141 7.87 -4.41 0.77
C TYR A 141 9.20 -5.13 0.90
N GLU A 142 9.88 -5.30 -0.21
CA GLU A 142 11.25 -5.78 -0.29
C GLU A 142 12.03 -4.84 -1.19
N LEU A 143 13.23 -4.46 -0.75
CA LEU A 143 14.23 -3.83 -1.59
C LEU A 143 15.01 -4.97 -2.26
N GLU A 144 15.03 -5.08 -3.59
CA GLU A 144 15.95 -6.04 -4.23
C GLU A 144 17.38 -5.74 -3.78
N ASP A 145 18.04 -6.73 -3.19
CA ASP A 145 19.49 -6.72 -3.02
C ASP A 145 20.15 -6.72 -4.40
N GLU A 146 21.08 -5.81 -4.64
CA GLU A 146 22.02 -5.92 -5.77
C GLU A 146 22.85 -7.19 -5.54
N ALA A 147 22.54 -8.26 -6.29
CA ALA A 147 23.36 -9.47 -6.37
C ALA A 147 24.65 -9.23 -7.17
#